data_AF-A0A6A7LR52-F1
#
_entry.id   AF-A0A6A7LR52-F1
#
_cell.length_a   1.000
_cell.length_b   1.000
_cell.length_c   1.000
_cell.angle_alpha   90.00
_cell.angle_beta   90.00
_cell.angle_gamma   90.00
#
_symmetry.space_group_name_H-M   'P 1'
#
loop_
_entity.id
_entity.type
_entity.pdbx_description
1 polymer ?
#
loop_
_entity_poly.entity_id
_entity_poly.type
_entity_poly.pdbx_seq_one_letter_code
_entity_poly.pdbx_strand_id
1 'polypeptide(L)'
;MAERRNPPPSRAVDQFSITDSMMIQDFPEGTKIRLRAGGVAEVIGNPRDGAWIFIRYLEHPEDPSKIGSEDLAFCTDVVGLV
;
A
#
# COMPACT_ATOMS: atom_id res chain seq x y z
N MET A 1 -28.26 24.11 -32.20
CA MET A 1 -27.40 23.06 -32.80
C MET A 1 -26.19 22.86 -31.90
N ALA A 2 -26.01 21.64 -31.41
CA ALA A 2 -24.86 21.04 -30.72
C ALA A 2 -24.01 21.92 -29.76
N GLU A 3 -24.38 21.84 -28.48
CA GLU A 3 -23.57 22.18 -27.32
C GLU A 3 -22.23 21.45 -27.37
N ARG A 4 -21.12 22.18 -27.25
CA ARG A 4 -19.77 21.61 -27.22
C ARG A 4 -19.64 20.76 -25.96
N ARG A 5 -19.65 19.44 -26.12
CA ARG A 5 -19.38 18.47 -25.05
C ARG A 5 -17.95 18.69 -24.55
N ASN A 6 -17.83 19.41 -23.45
CA ASN A 6 -16.64 19.39 -22.61
C ASN A 6 -16.46 17.94 -22.12
N PRO A 7 -15.29 17.30 -22.27
CA PRO A 7 -15.03 16.05 -21.56
C PRO A 7 -15.03 16.37 -20.05
N PRO A 8 -15.54 15.47 -19.18
CA PRO A 8 -15.42 15.67 -17.74
C PRO A 8 -13.92 15.75 -17.39
N PRO A 9 -13.52 16.63 -16.45
CA PRO A 9 -12.13 16.69 -16.02
C PRO A 9 -11.75 15.34 -15.43
N SER A 10 -10.68 14.74 -15.95
CA SER A 10 -10.02 13.56 -15.39
C SER A 10 -9.79 13.83 -13.90
N ARG A 11 -10.62 13.22 -13.06
CA ARG A 11 -10.53 13.36 -11.62
C ARG A 11 -9.40 12.43 -11.16
N ALA A 12 -8.16 12.87 -11.38
CA ALA A 12 -7.04 12.43 -10.57
C ALA A 12 -7.34 12.90 -9.14
N VAL A 13 -7.95 12.01 -8.37
CA VAL A 13 -8.17 12.22 -6.94
C VAL A 13 -6.88 11.92 -6.19
N ASP A 14 -5.81 12.65 -6.48
CA ASP A 14 -4.67 12.74 -5.57
C ASP A 14 -4.97 13.83 -4.56
N GLN A 15 -6.01 13.60 -3.75
CA GLN A 15 -6.30 14.38 -2.56
C GLN A 15 -6.05 13.49 -1.35
N PHE A 16 -4.80 13.07 -1.16
CA PHE A 16 -4.35 12.49 0.11
C PHE A 16 -4.41 13.58 1.17
N SER A 17 -5.61 13.74 1.74
CA SER A 17 -5.86 14.63 2.85
C SER A 17 -5.14 14.05 4.06
N ILE A 18 -4.57 14.95 4.88
CA ILE A 18 -3.72 14.67 6.04
C ILE A 18 -4.48 14.01 7.21
N THR A 19 -5.62 13.36 6.93
CA THR A 19 -6.46 12.59 7.86
C THR A 19 -7.04 11.33 7.17
N ASP A 20 -6.43 10.90 6.06
CA ASP A 20 -6.89 9.73 5.33
C ASP A 20 -6.27 8.48 5.95
N SER A 21 -7.09 7.72 6.68
CA SER A 21 -6.77 6.34 7.04
C SER A 21 -6.72 5.54 5.74
N MET A 22 -5.58 5.63 5.05
CA MET A 22 -5.38 5.01 3.74
C MET A 22 -5.61 3.51 3.90
N MET A 23 -6.66 3.01 3.25
CA MET A 23 -7.04 1.61 3.34
C MET A 23 -5.96 0.77 2.67
N ILE A 24 -5.59 -0.35 3.31
CA ILE A 24 -4.55 -1.23 2.80
C ILE A 24 -4.80 -1.73 1.37
N GLN A 25 -6.06 -1.71 0.91
CA GLN A 25 -6.47 -2.05 -0.46
C GLN A 25 -6.00 -1.05 -1.52
N ASP A 26 -5.68 0.18 -1.10
CA ASP A 26 -5.24 1.26 -1.99
C ASP A 26 -3.72 1.34 -2.09
N PHE A 27 -2.98 0.53 -1.32
CA PHE A 27 -1.52 0.52 -1.41
C PHE A 27 -1.07 0.03 -2.79
N PRO A 28 -0.37 0.88 -3.56
CA PRO A 28 0.20 0.46 -4.82
C PRO A 28 1.38 -0.50 -4.60
N GLU A 29 1.66 -1.32 -5.61
CA GLU A 29 2.90 -2.10 -5.66
C GLU A 29 4.13 -1.16 -5.64
N GLY A 30 5.19 -1.59 -4.96
CA GLY A 30 6.37 -0.79 -4.62
C GLY A 30 6.24 0.06 -3.35
N THR A 31 5.06 0.09 -2.71
CA THR A 31 4.87 0.86 -1.46
C THR A 31 5.64 0.23 -0.31
N LYS A 32 6.39 1.04 0.44
CA LYS A 32 7.09 0.55 1.64
C LYS A 32 6.21 0.76 2.86
N ILE A 33 5.98 -0.33 3.57
CA ILE A 33 5.18 -0.37 4.78
C ILE A 33 6.03 -0.80 5.95
N ARG A 34 5.69 -0.26 7.12
CA ARG A 34 6.24 -0.71 8.39
C ARG A 34 5.30 -1.70 9.03
N LEU A 35 5.86 -2.83 9.40
CA LEU A 35 5.19 -3.89 10.14
C LEU A 35 5.29 -3.64 11.65
N ARG A 36 4.37 -4.22 12.41
CA ARG A 36 4.27 -4.06 13.86
C ARG A 36 5.43 -4.73 14.57
N ALA A 37 5.95 -5.81 14.00
CA ALA A 37 7.20 -6.43 14.41
C ALA A 37 8.43 -5.51 14.27
N GLY A 38 8.27 -4.33 13.65
CA GLY A 38 9.35 -3.37 13.44
C GLY A 38 10.13 -3.60 12.15
N GLY A 39 9.82 -4.66 11.40
CA GLY A 39 10.33 -4.89 10.05
C GLY A 39 9.75 -3.90 9.03
N VAL A 40 10.50 -3.67 7.95
CA VAL A 40 10.07 -2.91 6.79
C VAL A 40 9.87 -3.88 5.64
N ALA A 41 8.74 -3.77 4.96
CA ALA A 41 8.45 -4.57 3.80
C ALA A 41 7.91 -3.72 2.66
N GLU A 42 8.07 -4.21 1.43
CA GLU A 42 7.61 -3.56 0.22
C GLU A 42 6.41 -4.32 -0.34
N VAL A 43 5.30 -3.64 -0.61
CA VAL A 43 4.14 -4.25 -1.24
C VAL A 43 4.52 -4.66 -2.66
N ILE A 44 4.54 -5.95 -2.95
CA ILE A 44 4.81 -6.46 -4.30
C ILE A 44 3.51 -6.78 -5.06
N GLY A 45 2.39 -6.85 -4.35
CA GLY A 45 1.10 -7.12 -4.94
C GLY A 45 -0.04 -6.91 -3.97
N ASN A 46 -1.13 -6.33 -4.44
CA ASN A 46 -2.31 -6.07 -3.63
C ASN A 46 -3.53 -6.77 -4.25
N PRO A 47 -4.05 -7.85 -3.65
CA PRO A 47 -5.27 -8.50 -4.12
C PRO A 47 -6.52 -7.63 -3.89
N ARG A 48 -6.38 -6.49 -3.18
CA ARG A 48 -7.46 -5.58 -2.77
C ARG A 48 -8.51 -6.26 -1.90
N ASP A 49 -8.11 -7.33 -1.21
CA ASP A 49 -8.95 -8.10 -0.29
C ASP A 49 -9.30 -7.27 0.95
N GLY A 50 -8.34 -6.50 1.46
CA GLY A 50 -8.51 -5.60 2.61
C GLY A 50 -8.14 -6.20 3.95
N ALA A 51 -7.89 -7.50 4.00
CA ALA A 51 -7.21 -8.14 5.13
C ALA A 51 -5.73 -8.40 4.83
N TRP A 52 -5.38 -8.80 3.60
CA TRP A 52 -4.05 -9.27 3.24
C TRP A 52 -3.47 -8.55 2.02
N ILE A 53 -2.15 -8.35 2.04
CA ILE A 53 -1.35 -7.87 0.90
C ILE A 53 -0.06 -8.67 0.76
N PHE A 54 0.41 -8.84 -0.47
CA PHE A 54 1.71 -9.45 -0.74
C PHE A 54 2.79 -8.42 -0.53
N ILE A 55 3.72 -8.76 0.34
CA ILE A 55 4.86 -7.93 0.68
C ILE A 55 6.15 -8.70 0.46
N ARG A 56 7.25 -7.99 0.33
CA ARG A 56 8.59 -8.53 0.33
C ARG A 56 9.38 -7.84 1.42
N TYR A 57 9.92 -8.59 2.36
CA TYR A 57 10.68 -8.00 3.45
C TYR A 57 11.92 -7.29 2.91
N LEU A 58 12.08 -6.02 3.24
CA LEU A 58 13.29 -5.25 2.97
C LEU A 58 14.20 -5.21 4.19
N GLU A 59 13.60 -5.22 5.39
CA GLU A 59 14.30 -5.21 6.66
C GLU A 59 13.52 -6.01 7.69
N HIS A 60 14.20 -6.89 8.42
CA HIS A 60 13.59 -7.61 9.53
C HIS A 60 14.60 -7.70 10.67
N PRO A 61 14.47 -6.89 11.74
CA PRO A 61 15.47 -6.82 12.81
C PRO A 61 15.61 -8.13 13.58
N GLU A 62 14.53 -8.90 13.70
CA GLU A 62 14.53 -10.18 14.42
C GLU A 62 15.07 -11.34 13.56
N ASP A 63 14.98 -11.25 12.24
CA ASP A 63 15.25 -12.37 11.31
C ASP A 63 15.76 -11.85 9.95
N PRO A 64 17.05 -11.46 9.86
CA PRO A 64 17.62 -10.89 8.62
C PRO A 64 17.59 -11.87 7.43
N SER A 65 17.47 -13.18 7.68
CA SER A 65 17.28 -14.19 6.62
C SER A 65 15.95 -14.04 5.87
N LYS A 66 14.98 -13.33 6.44
CA LYS A 66 13.70 -13.02 5.78
C LYS A 66 13.82 -11.90 4.76
N ILE A 67 14.87 -11.08 4.82
CA ILE A 67 15.09 -9.99 3.87
C ILE A 67 15.19 -10.57 2.44
N GLY A 68 14.36 -10.05 1.54
CA GLY A 68 14.21 -10.51 0.16
C GLY A 68 13.18 -11.64 -0.03
N SER A 69 12.63 -12.21 1.04
CA SER A 69 11.52 -13.17 0.96
C SER A 69 10.18 -12.47 0.81
N GLU A 70 9.32 -13.07 0.02
CA GLU A 70 7.93 -12.66 -0.18
C GLU A 70 7.05 -13.28 0.90
N ASP A 71 6.13 -12.50 1.44
CA ASP A 71 5.28 -12.90 2.56
C ASP A 71 3.93 -12.16 2.50
N LEU A 72 3.01 -12.56 3.36
CA LEU A 72 1.65 -12.04 3.39
C LEU A 72 1.47 -11.20 4.65
N ALA A 73 1.41 -9.88 4.49
CA ALA A 73 1.15 -8.98 5.61
C ALA A 73 -0.35 -8.81 5.82
N PHE A 74 -0.75 -8.87 7.08
CA PHE A 74 -2.12 -8.59 7.51
C PHE A 74 -2.29 -7.10 7.83
N CYS A 75 -3.48 -6.56 7.60
CA CYS A 75 -3.75 -5.13 7.79
C CYS A 75 -3.51 -4.62 9.22
N THR A 76 -3.65 -5.49 10.23
CA THR A 76 -3.40 -5.17 11.64
C THR A 76 -1.92 -5.15 12.01
N ASP A 77 -1.08 -5.81 11.20
CA ASP A 77 0.36 -5.79 11.37
C ASP A 77 0.97 -4.55 10.71
N VAL A 78 0.32 -3.98 9.70
CA VAL A 78 0.78 -2.73 9.11
C VAL A 78 0.54 -1.55 10.06
N VAL A 79 1.63 -0.91 10.46
CA VAL A 79 1.61 0.27 11.35
C VAL A 79 1.50 1.57 10.54
N GLY A 80 2.04 1.59 9.33
CA GLY A 80 1.98 2.75 8.45
C GLY A 80 2.97 2.68 7.29
N LEU A 81 3.01 3.74 6.50
CA LEU A 81 3.97 3.92 5.41
C LEU A 81 5.33 4.39 5.95
N VAL A 82 6.41 4.05 5.24
CA VAL A 82 7.79 4.47 5.52
C VAL A 82 8.31 5.42 4.45
#